data_AF-A0A0U5GZG7-F1
#
_entry.id   AF-A0A0U5GZG7-F1
#
_cell.length_a   1.000
_cell.length_b   1.000
_cell.length_c   1.000
_cell.angle_alpha   90.00
_cell.angle_beta   90.00
_cell.angle_gamma   90.00
#
_symmetry.space_group_name_H-M   'P 1'
#
loop_
_entity.id
_entity.type
_entity.pdbx_description
1 polymer ?
#
loop_
_entity_poly.entity_id
_entity_poly.type
_entity_poly.pdbx_seq_one_letter_code
_entity_poly.pdbx_strand_id
1 'polypeptide(L)' 'MVEEQSTEACGRCSMTTVVDAVDANSDDGLRDPFGDDRIEVEESAVRRVSPVAWLQTATARLNAAVQRLAYGQ' A
#
# COMPACT_ATOMS: atom_id res chain seq x y z
N MET A 1 -18.99 -12.60 -31.90
CA MET A 1 -17.77 -12.64 -31.08
C MET A 1 -18.02 -11.62 -29.98
N VAL A 2 -18.49 -12.07 -28.81
CA VAL A 2 -18.63 -11.20 -27.64
C VAL A 2 -17.30 -11.35 -26.93
N GLU A 3 -16.49 -10.29 -26.91
CA GLU A 3 -15.39 -10.19 -25.95
C GLU A 3 -16.02 -10.35 -24.56
N GLU A 4 -15.70 -11.44 -23.85
CA GLU A 4 -15.97 -11.53 -22.43
C GLU A 4 -15.20 -10.40 -21.75
N GLN A 5 -15.94 -9.39 -21.29
CA GLN A 5 -15.34 -8.26 -20.60
C GLN A 5 -14.88 -8.74 -19.22
N SER A 6 -13.57 -8.84 -19.02
CA SER A 6 -12.93 -9.21 -17.75
C SER A 6 -13.06 -8.18 -16.64
N THR A 7 -13.94 -7.19 -16.81
CA THR A 7 -14.13 -6.06 -15.90
C THR A 7 -15.59 -5.99 -15.46
N GLU A 8 -15.81 -5.97 -14.15
CA GLU A 8 -17.12 -5.69 -13.55
C GLU A 8 -17.21 -4.20 -13.15
N ALA A 9 -18.41 -3.62 -13.26
CA ALA A 9 -18.66 -2.23 -12.91
C ALA A 9 -19.83 -2.12 -11.93
N CYS A 10 -19.62 -1.46 -10.79
CA CYS A 10 -20.67 -1.15 -9.83
C CYS A 10 -21.30 0.22 -10.15
N GLY A 11 -22.49 0.21 -10.75
CA GLY A 11 -23.20 1.44 -11.13
C GLY A 11 -23.61 2.36 -9.97
N ARG A 12 -23.51 1.90 -8.72
CA ARG A 12 -23.85 2.71 -7.53
C ARG A 12 -22.73 3.65 -7.10
N CYS A 13 -21.48 3.19 -7.18
CA CYS A 13 -20.30 3.97 -6.78
C CYS A 13 -19.38 4.32 -7.95
N SER A 14 -19.77 3.97 -9.17
CA SER A 14 -18.98 4.17 -10.40
C SER A 14 -17.57 3.55 -10.29
N MET A 15 -17.44 2.46 -9.55
CA MET A 15 -16.20 1.71 -9.39
C MET A 15 -16.15 0.58 -10.43
N THR A 16 -14.98 0.34 -10.99
CA THR A 16 -14.71 -0.79 -11.90
C THR A 16 -13.59 -1.66 -11.35
N THR A 17 -13.72 -2.98 -11.49
CA THR A 17 -12.75 -3.98 -11.02
C THR A 17 -12.51 -5.02 -12.10
N VAL A 18 -11.27 -5.52 -12.24
CA VAL A 18 -10.93 -6.62 -13.15
C VAL A 18 -11.13 -7.95 -12.43
N VAL A 19 -12.06 -8.77 -12.91
CA VAL A 19 -12.45 -10.06 -12.28
C VAL A 19 -11.61 -11.25 -12.76
N ASP A 20 -11.04 -11.14 -13.96
CA ASP A 20 -10.21 -12.18 -14.58
C ASP A 20 -8.75 -12.17 -14.09
N ALA A 21 -8.37 -11.18 -13.26
CA ALA A 21 -7.04 -11.10 -12.66
C ALA A 21 -6.75 -12.24 -11.67
N VAL A 22 -7.79 -13.00 -11.27
CA VAL A 22 -7.73 -14.05 -10.25
C VAL A 22 -8.55 -15.28 -10.68
N ASP A 23 -8.39 -15.75 -11.93
CA ASP A 23 -9.02 -17.02 -12.30
C ASP A 23 -8.26 -18.22 -11.71
N ALA A 24 -8.83 -18.79 -10.64
CA ALA A 24 -8.29 -19.98 -9.96
C ALA A 24 -8.37 -21.27 -10.79
N ASN A 25 -9.02 -21.27 -11.96
CA ASN A 25 -9.17 -22.43 -12.85
C ASN A 25 -8.40 -22.29 -14.18
N SER A 26 -7.56 -21.25 -14.33
CA SER A 26 -6.77 -21.04 -15.54
C SER A 26 -5.55 -21.97 -15.58
N ASP A 27 -5.49 -22.85 -16.58
CA ASP A 27 -4.35 -23.76 -16.86
C ASP A 27 -3.08 -23.00 -17.31
N ASP A 28 -3.24 -21.80 -17.86
CA ASP A 28 -2.15 -20.86 -18.11
C ASP A 28 -1.90 -20.09 -16.82
N GLY A 29 -0.80 -20.40 -16.14
CA GLY A 29 -0.37 -19.80 -14.85
C GLY A 29 -0.20 -18.28 -14.89
N LEU A 30 -1.32 -17.57 -15.03
CA LEU A 30 -1.46 -16.14 -14.83
C LEU A 30 -0.86 -15.84 -13.47
N ARG A 31 0.12 -14.93 -13.45
CA ARG A 31 0.92 -14.63 -12.27
C ARG A 31 -0.02 -14.28 -11.12
N ASP A 32 -0.12 -15.16 -10.13
CA ASP A 32 -0.96 -14.97 -8.96
C ASP A 32 -0.64 -13.61 -8.33
N PRO A 33 -1.54 -12.62 -8.38
CA PRO A 33 -1.31 -11.31 -7.79
C PRO A 33 -1.22 -11.40 -6.25
N PHE A 34 -1.64 -12.53 -5.69
CA PHE A 34 -1.49 -12.88 -4.29
C PHE A 34 -0.36 -13.89 -3.98
N GLY A 35 0.47 -14.24 -4.95
CA GLY A 35 1.57 -15.21 -4.79
C GLY A 35 2.79 -14.63 -4.06
N ASP A 36 3.78 -15.47 -3.73
CA ASP A 36 4.93 -15.08 -2.90
C ASP A 36 5.93 -14.10 -3.55
N ASP A 37 5.90 -13.94 -4.89
CA ASP A 37 6.71 -12.97 -5.63
C ASP A 37 6.11 -11.55 -5.52
N ARG A 38 6.21 -10.96 -4.33
CA ARG A 38 5.61 -9.67 -3.98
C ARG A 38 6.52 -8.47 -4.22
N ILE A 39 5.92 -7.32 -4.52
CA ILE A 39 6.54 -5.99 -4.42
C ILE A 39 6.41 -5.36 -3.01
N GLU A 40 5.80 -6.08 -2.06
CA GLU A 40 5.63 -5.59 -0.70
C GLU A 40 6.97 -5.53 0.00
N VAL A 41 7.35 -4.32 0.41
CA VAL A 41 8.59 -4.07 1.14
C VAL A 41 8.25 -3.99 2.62
N GLU A 42 9.05 -4.64 3.46
CA GLU A 42 9.00 -4.48 4.91
C GLU A 42 8.91 -3.00 5.30
N GLU A 43 7.93 -2.63 6.13
CA GLU A 43 7.72 -1.25 6.56
C GLU A 43 9.02 -0.67 7.17
N SER A 44 9.75 -1.50 7.92
CA SER A 44 11.02 -1.13 8.53
C SER A 44 12.10 -0.76 7.50
N ALA A 45 12.12 -1.41 6.35
CA ALA A 45 13.05 -1.12 5.26
C ALA A 45 12.69 0.18 4.56
N VAL A 46 11.39 0.42 4.28
CA VAL A 46 10.91 1.69 3.72
C VAL A 46 11.18 2.85 4.68
N ARG A 47 10.86 2.67 5.95
CA ARG A 47 11.05 3.69 6.99
C ARG A 47 12.52 4.01 7.24
N ARG A 48 13.40 3.02 7.06
CA ARG A 48 14.85 3.21 7.16
C ARG A 48 15.36 4.17 6.09
N VAL A 49 14.82 4.18 4.87
CA VAL A 49 15.29 5.04 3.78
C VAL A 49 14.39 6.26 3.53
N SER A 50 13.24 6.35 4.21
CA SER A 50 12.26 7.42 4.04
C SER A 50 12.72 8.72 4.69
N PRO A 51 12.95 9.79 3.92
CA PRO A 51 13.30 11.10 4.47
C PRO A 51 12.22 11.67 5.38
N VAL A 52 10.95 11.39 5.06
CA VAL A 52 9.80 11.86 5.84
C VAL A 52 9.82 11.23 7.23
N ALA A 53 10.07 9.93 7.34
CA ALA A 53 10.12 9.24 8.62
C ALA A 53 11.25 9.76 9.53
N TRP A 54 12.41 10.07 8.93
CA TRP A 54 13.53 10.68 9.66
C TRP A 54 13.20 12.08 10.17
N LEU A 55 12.65 12.95 9.31
CA LEU A 55 12.28 14.31 9.67
C LEU A 55 11.21 14.32 10.77
N GLN A 56 10.19 13.47 10.66
CA GLN A 56 9.17 13.33 11.70
C GLN A 56 9.78 12.94 13.05
N THR A 57 10.72 11.99 13.05
CA THR A 57 11.41 11.55 14.28
C THR A 57 12.27 12.68 14.86
N ALA A 58 12.98 13.42 14.03
CA ALA A 58 13.79 14.57 14.45
C ALA A 58 12.92 15.68 15.05
N THR A 59 11.84 16.07 14.37
CA THR A 59 10.89 17.07 14.85
C THR A 59 10.23 16.63 16.15
N ALA A 60 9.86 15.36 16.28
CA ALA A 60 9.27 14.84 17.52
C ALA A 60 10.23 14.97 18.71
N ARG A 61 11.52 14.65 18.51
CA ARG A 61 12.56 14.82 19.55
C ARG A 61 12.77 16.29 19.92
N LEU A 62 12.79 17.19 18.94
CA LEU A 62 12.92 18.63 19.17
C LEU A 62 11.73 19.17 19.94
N ASN A 63 10.50 18.83 19.52
CA ASN A 63 9.28 19.23 20.24
C ASN A 63 9.30 18.71 21.68
N ALA A 64 9.68 17.46 21.91
CA ALA A 64 9.79 16.91 23.26
C ALA A 64 10.88 17.64 24.09
N ALA A 65 11.96 18.12 23.49
CA ALA A 65 12.97 18.91 24.20
C ALA A 65 12.44 20.31 24.56
N VAL A 66 11.83 20.99 23.59
CA VAL A 66 11.23 22.32 23.78
C VAL A 66 10.11 22.28 24.81
N GLN A 67 9.27 21.25 24.79
CA GLN A 67 8.13 21.13 25.69
C GLN A 67 8.57 20.95 27.14
N ARG A 68 9.61 20.15 27.38
CA ARG A 68 10.23 20.00 28.70
C ARG A 68 10.89 21.30 29.18
N LEU A 69 11.58 22.02 28.29
CA LEU A 69 12.23 23.30 28.61
C LEU A 69 11.20 24.40 28.93
N ALA A 70 10.16 24.53 28.11
CA ALA A 70 9.19 25.61 28.21
C ALA A 70 8.16 25.38 29.32
N TYR A 71 7.76 24.13 29.55
CA TYR A 71 6.65 23.80 30.44
C TYR A 71 7.05 22.92 31.64
N GLY A 72 8.31 22.49 31.75
CA GLY A 72 8.80 21.71 32.89
C GLY A 72 8.23 20.29 33.01
N GLN A 73 7.65 19.77 31.92
CA GLN A 73 7.14 18.40 31.84
C GLN A 73 8.24 17.36 31.66
#